data_AF-A0A2N7Q249-F1
#
_entry.id   AF-A0A2N7Q249-F1
#
_cell.length_a   1.000
_cell.length_b   1.000
_cell.length_c   1.000
_cell.angle_alpha   90.00
_cell.angle_beta   90.00
_cell.angle_gamma   90.00
#
_symmetry.space_group_name_H-M   'P 1'
#
loop_
_entity.id
_entity.type
_entity.pdbx_description
1 polymer ?
#
loop_
_entity_poly.entity_id
_entity_poly.type
_entity_poly.pdbx_seq_one_letter_code
_entity_poly.pdbx_strand_id
1 'polypeptide(L)'
;MFLGPGNFIFYAVKHNIHMLGVLLGVNGKEPLMDALKDGKYIVKQLSNELFKEDIVKKGEEIGFLNIGNKQTKLIAMKSLSITEYPGLKINFSISIKHHLKFPINSNQKIGYLEISLNDMKRQISIATTSKISKPSITDKIHDIYKAINI
;
A
#
# COMPACT_ATOMS: atom_id res chain seq x y z
N MET A 1 -32.60 1.65 39.12
CA MET A 1 -32.01 0.38 38.69
C MET A 1 -30.84 0.71 37.77
N PHE A 2 -29.60 0.46 38.19
CA PHE A 2 -28.46 0.61 37.28
C PHE A 2 -28.43 -0.63 36.39
N LEU A 3 -28.70 -0.45 35.10
CA LEU A 3 -28.41 -1.49 34.12
C LEU A 3 -26.90 -1.68 34.08
N GLY A 4 -26.45 -2.93 33.96
CA GLY A 4 -25.03 -3.24 33.82
C GLY A 4 -24.43 -2.53 32.59
N PRO A 5 -23.09 -2.43 32.52
CA PRO A 5 -22.42 -1.72 31.43
C PRO A 5 -22.80 -2.29 30.07
N GLY A 6 -22.97 -1.40 29.09
CA GLY A 6 -23.23 -1.71 27.70
C GLY A 6 -21.94 -1.98 26.94
N ASN A 7 -21.89 -3.11 26.22
CA ASN A 7 -20.85 -3.42 25.26
C ASN A 7 -21.47 -3.45 23.87
N PHE A 8 -20.87 -2.77 22.91
CA PHE A 8 -21.44 -2.59 21.58
C PHE A 8 -20.35 -2.74 20.51
N ILE A 9 -20.56 -3.68 19.59
CA ILE A 9 -19.73 -3.86 18.40
C ILE A 9 -20.54 -3.34 17.22
N PHE A 10 -19.93 -2.52 16.39
CA PHE A 10 -20.57 -2.00 15.20
C PHE A 10 -19.67 -2.08 13.98
N TYR A 11 -20.33 -2.19 12.83
CA TYR A 11 -19.71 -2.04 11.53
C TYR A 11 -20.42 -0.92 10.78
N ALA A 12 -19.66 0.02 10.24
CA ALA A 12 -20.18 1.15 9.50
C ALA A 12 -19.42 1.34 8.18
N VAL A 13 -20.13 1.79 7.16
CA VAL A 13 -19.55 2.16 5.87
C VAL A 13 -19.96 3.59 5.56
N LYS A 14 -18.98 4.49 5.36
CA LYS A 14 -19.23 5.88 4.95
C LYS A 14 -18.12 6.33 4.00
N HIS A 15 -18.48 6.91 2.86
CA HIS A 15 -17.54 7.33 1.82
C HIS A 15 -16.53 6.24 1.40
N ASN A 16 -16.98 4.99 1.24
CA ASN A 16 -16.13 3.80 0.94
C ASN A 16 -15.05 3.47 1.98
N ILE A 17 -15.13 4.08 3.17
CA ILE A 17 -14.35 3.71 4.35
C ILE A 17 -15.18 2.73 5.18
N HIS A 18 -14.57 1.59 5.47
CA HIS A 18 -15.17 0.53 6.28
C HIS A 18 -14.60 0.61 7.69
N MET A 19 -15.46 0.72 8.69
CA MET A 19 -15.07 0.90 10.09
C MET A 19 -15.66 -0.24 10.92
N LEU A 20 -14.79 -0.94 11.66
CA LEU A 20 -15.18 -1.88 12.71
C LEU A 20 -14.82 -1.24 14.05
N GLY A 21 -15.83 -0.99 14.87
CA GLY A 21 -15.67 -0.34 16.17
C GLY A 21 -16.19 -1.21 17.29
N VAL A 22 -15.57 -1.05 18.46
CA VAL A 22 -15.96 -1.72 19.70
C VAL A 22 -16.00 -0.68 20.81
N LEU A 23 -17.14 -0.58 21.49
CA LEU A 23 -17.34 0.23 22.69
C LEU A 23 -17.58 -0.71 23.86
N LEU A 24 -16.76 -0.60 24.90
CA LEU A 24 -16.80 -1.47 26.07
C LEU A 24 -17.09 -0.64 27.31
N GLY A 25 -17.89 -1.18 28.23
CA GLY A 25 -18.07 -0.57 29.54
C GLY A 25 -18.89 0.72 29.54
N VAL A 26 -19.74 0.96 28.54
CA VAL A 26 -20.54 2.19 28.48
C VAL A 26 -21.54 2.18 29.64
N ASN A 27 -21.54 3.24 30.45
CA ASN A 27 -22.42 3.36 31.61
C ASN A 27 -23.47 4.45 31.36
N GLY A 28 -24.67 4.29 31.90
CA GLY A 28 -25.75 5.25 31.69
C GLY A 28 -27.11 4.74 32.16
N LYS A 29 -28.16 5.51 31.89
CA LYS A 29 -29.54 5.06 32.11
C LYS A 29 -29.95 4.02 31.07
N GLU A 30 -29.43 4.13 29.85
CA GLU A 30 -29.66 3.18 28.75
C GLU A 30 -28.32 2.80 28.09
N PRO A 31 -27.46 2.02 28.77
CA PRO A 31 -26.07 1.79 28.36
C PRO A 31 -25.84 1.37 26.90
N LEU A 32 -26.71 0.52 26.35
CA LEU A 32 -26.63 0.08 24.95
C LEU A 32 -27.05 1.18 23.96
N MET A 33 -28.05 1.99 24.33
CA MET A 33 -28.50 3.11 23.50
C MET A 33 -27.49 4.24 23.50
N ASP A 34 -26.88 4.49 24.66
CA ASP A 34 -25.78 5.45 24.80
C ASP A 34 -24.57 4.98 23.98
N ALA A 35 -24.20 3.69 24.06
CA ALA A 35 -23.15 3.12 23.22
C ALA A 35 -23.45 3.24 21.71
N LEU A 36 -24.70 3.05 21.28
CA LEU A 36 -25.10 3.25 19.89
C LEU A 36 -24.95 4.72 19.45
N LYS A 37 -25.36 5.67 20.28
CA LYS A 37 -25.23 7.11 20.00
C LYS A 37 -23.76 7.51 19.90
N ASP A 38 -22.92 7.02 20.81
CA ASP A 38 -21.47 7.26 20.80
C ASP A 38 -20.83 6.66 19.54
N GLY A 39 -21.19 5.43 19.18
CA GLY A 39 -20.71 4.79 17.95
C GLY A 39 -21.07 5.60 16.70
N LYS A 40 -22.31 6.10 16.62
CA LYS A 40 -22.74 6.99 15.53
C LYS A 40 -21.94 8.30 15.51
N TYR A 41 -21.68 8.90 16.67
CA TYR A 41 -20.90 10.13 16.77
C TYR A 41 -19.46 9.91 16.32
N ILE A 42 -18.78 8.86 16.81
CA ILE A 42 -17.41 8.50 16.43
C ILE A 42 -17.30 8.27 14.93
N VAL A 43 -18.21 7.46 14.35
CA VAL A 43 -18.25 7.24 12.90
C VAL A 43 -18.41 8.56 12.16
N LYS A 44 -19.30 9.45 12.60
CA LYS A 44 -19.54 10.74 11.97
C LYS A 44 -18.29 11.63 12.00
N GLN A 45 -17.58 11.70 13.12
CA GLN A 45 -16.35 12.50 13.24
C GLN A 45 -15.24 11.94 12.33
N LEU A 46 -14.90 10.66 12.51
CA LEU A 46 -13.81 10.03 11.75
C LEU A 46 -14.05 10.07 10.24
N SER A 47 -15.27 9.78 9.78
CA SER A 47 -15.58 9.77 8.34
C SER A 47 -15.56 11.15 7.66
N ASN A 48 -15.58 12.23 8.44
CA ASN A 48 -15.47 13.59 7.90
C ASN A 48 -14.01 14.05 7.84
N GLU A 49 -13.13 13.44 8.62
CA GLU A 49 -11.71 13.81 8.72
C GLU A 49 -10.79 12.83 7.96
N LEU A 50 -11.21 11.58 7.79
CA LEU A 50 -10.46 10.56 7.08
C LEU A 50 -10.77 10.59 5.59
N PHE A 51 -9.71 10.47 4.80
CA PHE A 51 -9.78 10.27 3.36
C PHE A 51 -9.24 8.88 3.02
N LYS A 52 -9.84 8.30 1.99
CA LYS A 52 -9.34 7.06 1.39
C LYS A 52 -8.68 7.41 0.06
N GLU A 53 -7.42 7.03 -0.07
CA GLU A 53 -6.64 7.28 -1.29
C GLU A 53 -6.09 5.96 -1.83
N ASP A 54 -6.30 5.73 -3.12
CA ASP A 54 -5.69 4.62 -3.85
C ASP A 54 -4.26 5.04 -4.25
N ILE A 55 -3.27 4.56 -3.50
CA ILE A 55 -1.86 4.92 -3.70
C ILE A 55 -1.26 4.24 -4.92
N VAL A 56 -1.63 2.98 -5.14
CA VAL A 56 -1.25 2.25 -6.35
C VAL A 56 -2.26 1.15 -6.64
N LYS A 57 -2.48 0.87 -7.92
CA LYS A 57 -3.37 -0.17 -8.42
C LYS A 57 -2.58 -1.38 -8.87
N LYS A 58 -3.17 -2.58 -8.73
CA LYS A 58 -2.62 -3.79 -9.32
C LYS A 58 -2.46 -3.61 -10.84
N GLY A 59 -1.27 -3.91 -11.35
CA GLY A 59 -0.91 -3.76 -12.75
C GLY A 59 -0.47 -2.35 -13.15
N GLU A 60 -0.53 -1.38 -12.23
CA GLU A 60 -0.06 -0.03 -12.47
C GLU A 60 1.45 -0.02 -12.71
N GLU A 61 1.86 0.76 -13.71
CA GLU A 61 3.26 0.97 -14.05
C GLU A 61 3.91 1.90 -13.03
N ILE A 62 4.95 1.40 -12.36
CA ILE A 62 5.64 2.12 -11.28
C ILE A 62 7.05 2.57 -11.69
N GLY A 63 7.48 2.23 -12.90
CA GLY A 63 8.79 2.60 -13.44
C GLY A 63 9.33 1.59 -14.44
N PHE A 64 10.63 1.67 -14.69
CA PHE A 64 11.33 0.85 -15.66
C PHE A 64 12.55 0.19 -15.06
N LEU A 65 12.87 -1.00 -15.53
CA LEU A 65 14.12 -1.69 -15.25
C LEU A 65 14.91 -1.84 -16.54
N ASN A 66 16.10 -1.24 -16.55
CA ASN A 66 17.07 -1.37 -17.62
C ASN A 66 18.09 -2.44 -17.24
N ILE A 67 18.31 -3.40 -18.14
CA ILE A 67 19.34 -4.43 -18.00
C ILE A 67 20.08 -4.51 -19.34
N GLY A 68 21.29 -3.96 -19.39
CA GLY A 68 22.01 -3.73 -20.64
C GLY A 68 21.17 -2.88 -21.61
N ASN A 69 21.04 -3.34 -22.86
CA ASN A 69 20.26 -2.67 -23.91
C ASN A 69 18.75 -2.97 -23.86
N LYS A 70 18.29 -3.70 -22.83
CA LYS A 70 16.88 -4.12 -22.71
C LYS A 70 16.20 -3.33 -21.60
N GLN A 71 14.97 -2.89 -21.88
CA GLN A 71 14.10 -2.22 -20.93
C GLN A 71 12.83 -3.05 -20.73
N THR A 72 12.35 -3.13 -19.48
CA THR A 72 11.03 -3.65 -19.15
C THR A 72 10.31 -2.70 -18.21
N LYS A 73 8.98 -2.74 -18.24
CA LYS A 73 8.15 -2.00 -17.30
C LYS A 73 8.06 -2.76 -15.98
N LEU A 74 8.08 -2.02 -14.89
CA LEU A 74 7.79 -2.52 -13.56
C LEU A 74 6.33 -2.24 -13.24
N ILE A 75 5.64 -3.27 -12.76
CA ILE A 75 4.24 -3.16 -12.35
C ILE A 75 4.04 -3.56 -10.89
N ALA A 76 3.09 -2.90 -10.23
CA ALA A 76 2.63 -3.30 -8.91
C ALA A 76 1.82 -4.60 -8.98
N MET A 77 2.17 -5.60 -8.18
CA MET A 77 1.46 -6.89 -8.19
C MET A 77 0.15 -6.88 -7.39
N LYS A 78 -0.07 -5.85 -6.57
CA LYS A 78 -1.26 -5.66 -5.74
C LYS A 78 -1.62 -4.18 -5.66
N SER A 79 -2.90 -3.89 -5.46
CA SER A 79 -3.36 -2.55 -5.11
C SER A 79 -3.04 -2.25 -3.65
N LEU A 80 -2.78 -0.98 -3.35
CA LEU A 80 -2.75 -0.46 -1.99
C LEU A 80 -3.60 0.81 -1.94
N SER A 81 -4.57 0.80 -1.04
CA SER A 81 -5.29 1.98 -0.62
C SER A 81 -4.95 2.25 0.84
N ILE A 82 -4.92 3.52 1.20
CA ILE A 82 -4.75 3.96 2.59
C ILE A 82 -5.99 4.70 3.05
N THR A 83 -6.24 4.71 4.35
CA THR A 83 -7.30 5.50 4.97
C THR A 83 -6.68 6.29 6.10
N GLU A 84 -6.54 7.60 5.91
CA GLU A 84 -5.74 8.45 6.79
C GLU A 84 -6.26 9.90 6.79
N TYR A 85 -5.73 10.72 7.70
CA TYR A 85 -5.97 12.16 7.73
C TYR A 85 -5.30 12.88 6.55
N PRO A 86 -5.88 13.99 6.06
CA PRO A 86 -5.32 14.76 4.97
C PRO A 86 -4.00 15.42 5.38
N GLY A 87 -3.12 15.66 4.40
CA GLY A 87 -1.86 16.38 4.60
C GLY A 87 -0.66 15.51 5.01
N LEU A 88 -0.80 14.19 4.99
CA LEU A 88 0.33 13.28 5.22
C LEU A 88 1.32 13.29 4.05
N LYS A 89 2.61 13.27 4.37
CA LYS A 89 3.68 13.12 3.38
C LYS A 89 3.87 11.65 3.06
N ILE A 90 3.79 11.30 1.78
CA ILE A 90 3.97 9.95 1.28
C ILE A 90 5.30 9.90 0.51
N ASN A 91 6.20 9.02 0.95
CA ASN A 91 7.49 8.81 0.28
C ASN A 91 7.51 7.44 -0.40
N PHE A 92 8.09 7.39 -1.59
CA PHE A 92 8.19 6.17 -2.40
C PHE A 92 9.64 5.79 -2.60
N SER A 93 9.96 4.52 -2.43
CA SER A 93 11.28 3.95 -2.72
C SER A 93 11.14 2.60 -3.41
N ILE A 94 11.91 2.36 -4.46
CA ILE A 94 11.93 1.08 -5.17
C ILE A 94 13.16 0.31 -4.73
N SER A 95 12.95 -0.93 -4.27
CA SER A 95 14.01 -1.85 -3.90
C SER A 95 13.95 -3.11 -4.74
N ILE A 96 14.99 -3.35 -5.53
CA ILE A 96 15.14 -4.53 -6.39
C ILE A 96 16.10 -5.50 -5.73
N LYS A 97 15.84 -6.81 -5.85
CA LYS A 97 16.77 -7.83 -5.35
C LYS A 97 18.15 -7.66 -6.01
N HIS A 98 19.19 -7.53 -5.19
CA HIS A 98 20.56 -7.33 -5.64
C HIS A 98 21.06 -8.43 -6.60
N HIS A 99 20.62 -9.68 -6.41
CA HIS A 99 21.00 -10.82 -7.25
C HIS A 99 19.79 -11.41 -7.97
N LEU A 100 19.37 -10.76 -9.07
CA LEU A 100 18.35 -11.32 -9.95
C LEU A 100 18.88 -12.57 -10.67
N LYS A 101 18.13 -13.67 -10.56
CA LYS A 101 18.40 -14.89 -11.32
C LYS A 101 17.77 -14.77 -12.71
N PHE A 102 18.59 -14.95 -13.74
CA PHE A 102 18.12 -14.95 -15.13
C PHE A 102 17.75 -16.36 -15.61
N PRO A 103 16.80 -16.49 -16.57
CA PRO A 103 15.97 -15.42 -17.12
C PRO A 103 14.94 -14.93 -16.07
N ILE A 104 14.66 -13.63 -16.07
CA ILE A 104 13.53 -13.07 -15.31
C ILE A 104 12.29 -13.27 -16.17
N ASN A 105 11.32 -14.03 -15.70
CA ASN A 105 10.07 -14.25 -16.42
C ASN A 105 9.12 -13.07 -16.24
N SER A 106 8.21 -12.85 -17.20
CA SER A 106 7.12 -11.89 -17.04
C SER A 106 6.31 -12.24 -15.79
N ASN A 107 5.84 -11.21 -15.07
CA ASN A 107 5.11 -11.30 -13.80
C ASN A 107 5.89 -11.94 -12.64
N GLN A 108 7.18 -12.21 -12.80
CA GLN A 108 8.03 -12.69 -11.71
C GLN A 108 8.29 -11.54 -10.72
N LYS A 109 8.10 -11.81 -9.42
CA LYS A 109 8.46 -10.86 -8.37
C LYS A 109 9.98 -10.61 -8.37
N ILE A 110 10.38 -9.36 -8.56
CA ILE A 110 11.80 -8.94 -8.58
C ILE A 110 12.20 -8.04 -7.41
N GLY A 111 11.23 -7.52 -6.66
CA GLY A 111 11.49 -6.54 -5.61
C GLY A 111 10.20 -6.07 -4.93
N TYR A 112 10.27 -4.87 -4.38
CA TYR A 112 9.14 -4.19 -3.77
C TYR A 112 9.20 -2.67 -3.97
N LEU A 113 8.04 -2.06 -4.06
CA LEU A 113 7.81 -0.63 -3.85
C LEU A 113 7.54 -0.44 -2.36
N GLU A 114 8.43 0.27 -1.68
CA GLU A 114 8.26 0.72 -0.30
C GLU A 114 7.56 2.08 -0.30
N ILE A 115 6.49 2.17 0.47
CA ILE A 115 5.66 3.35 0.64
C ILE A 115 5.73 3.71 2.13
N SER A 116 6.31 4.86 2.44
CA SER A 116 6.47 5.34 3.80
C SER A 116 5.48 6.48 4.07
N LEU A 117 4.71 6.31 5.13
CA LEU A 117 3.67 7.22 5.62
C LEU A 117 4.05 7.57 7.07
N ASN A 118 4.73 8.70 7.27
CA ASN A 118 5.41 9.01 8.54
C ASN A 118 6.29 7.82 9.01
N ASP A 119 5.97 7.25 10.18
CA ASP A 119 6.69 6.12 10.78
C ASP A 119 6.20 4.75 10.30
N MET A 120 5.12 4.71 9.51
CA MET A 120 4.60 3.47 8.95
C MET A 120 5.20 3.17 7.58
N LYS A 121 5.58 1.91 7.38
CA LYS A 121 6.06 1.41 6.10
C LYS A 121 5.15 0.32 5.56
N ARG A 122 4.79 0.44 4.29
CA ARG A 122 4.06 -0.58 3.52
C ARG A 122 4.92 -1.00 2.34
N GLN A 123 4.86 -2.28 1.98
CA GLN A 123 5.59 -2.82 0.85
C GLN A 123 4.66 -3.56 -0.10
N ILE A 124 4.81 -3.27 -1.38
CA ILE A 124 4.05 -3.90 -2.45
C ILE A 124 5.04 -4.62 -3.35
N SER A 125 4.78 -5.89 -3.65
CA SER A 125 5.64 -6.65 -4.55
C SER A 125 5.54 -6.10 -5.97
N ILE A 126 6.67 -6.04 -6.66
CA ILE A 126 6.76 -5.52 -8.02
C ILE A 126 7.28 -6.60 -8.97
N ALA A 127 6.83 -6.56 -10.22
CA ALA A 127 7.18 -7.53 -11.25
C ALA A 127 7.48 -6.86 -12.60
N THR A 128 8.17 -7.59 -13.48
CA THR A 128 8.42 -7.14 -14.85
C THR A 128 7.25 -7.50 -15.76
N THR A 129 6.94 -6.66 -16.75
CA THR A 129 5.89 -6.98 -17.74
C THR A 129 6.39 -7.95 -18.81
N SER A 130 7.69 -7.94 -19.11
CA SER A 130 8.30 -8.79 -20.13
C SER A 130 9.38 -9.70 -19.55
N LYS A 131 9.66 -10.79 -20.27
CA LYS A 131 10.77 -11.68 -19.96
C LYS A 131 12.09 -10.97 -20.27
N ILE A 132 13.03 -11.00 -19.33
CA ILE A 132 14.40 -10.52 -19.53
C ILE A 132 15.36 -11.70 -19.49
N SER A 133 15.97 -12.00 -20.63
CA SER A 133 17.05 -12.98 -20.74
C SER A 133 18.34 -12.45 -20.11
N LYS A 134 19.23 -13.37 -19.75
CA LYS A 134 20.58 -13.03 -19.26
C LYS A 134 21.29 -12.07 -20.24
N PRO A 135 21.97 -11.02 -19.74
CA PRO A 135 22.79 -10.15 -20.58
C PRO A 135 23.85 -10.95 -21.33
N SER A 136 24.00 -10.66 -22.61
CA SER A 136 25.07 -11.20 -23.45
C SER A 136 26.41 -10.53 -23.11
N ILE A 137 27.51 -11.09 -23.63
CA ILE A 137 28.85 -10.48 -23.49
C ILE A 137 28.89 -9.10 -24.15
N THR A 138 28.22 -8.94 -25.30
CA THR A 138 28.12 -7.65 -26.00
C THR A 138 27.35 -6.61 -25.19
N ASP A 139 26.30 -7.01 -24.46
CA ASP A 139 25.58 -6.10 -23.55
C ASP A 139 26.52 -5.59 -22.44
N LYS A 140 27.33 -6.48 -21.86
CA LYS A 140 28.31 -6.09 -20.83
C LYS A 140 29.38 -5.14 -21.37
N ILE A 141 29.86 -5.36 -22.58
CA ILE A 141 30.86 -4.49 -23.22
C ILE A 141 30.25 -3.11 -23.48
N HIS A 142 29.02 -3.05 -24.00
CA HIS A 142 28.31 -1.78 -24.21
C HIS A 142 28.15 -0.99 -22.90
N ASP A 143 27.76 -1.65 -21.82
CA ASP A 143 27.61 -1.02 -20.50
C ASP A 143 28.93 -0.45 -19.98
N ILE A 144 30.06 -1.16 -20.18
CA ILE A 144 31.40 -0.68 -19.82
C ILE A 144 31.77 0.57 -20.62
N TYR A 145 31.58 0.57 -21.94
CA TYR A 145 31.86 1.75 -22.78
C TYR A 145 31.01 2.96 -22.36
N LYS A 146 29.75 2.73 -22.02
CA LYS A 146 28.84 3.78 -21.56
C LYS A 146 29.25 4.36 -20.20
N ALA A 147 29.80 3.55 -19.30
CA ALA A 147 30.28 3.99 -18.00
C ALA A 147 31.60 4.78 -18.06
N ILE A 148 32.44 4.53 -19.08
CA ILE A 148 33.74 5.19 -19.26
C ILE A 148 33.60 6.54 -20.01
N ASN A 149 32.58 6.70 -20.86
CA ASN A 149 32.32 7.92 -21.63
C ASN A 149 31.36 8.91 -20.95
N ILE A 150 31.29 8.89 -19.62
CA ILE A 150 30.67 9.92 -18.77
C ILE A 150 31.79 10.62 -18.02
#